data_AF-A0A2E3F717-F1
#
_entry.id   AF-A0A2E3F717-F1
#
_cell.length_a   1.000
_cell.length_b   1.000
_cell.length_c   1.000
_cell.angle_alpha   90.00
_cell.angle_beta   90.00
_cell.angle_gamma   90.00
#
_symmetry.space_group_name_H-M   'P 1'
#
loop_
_entity.id
_entity.type
_entity.pdbx_description
1 polymer ?
#
loop_
_entity_poly.entity_id
_entity_poly.type
_entity_poly.pdbx_seq_one_letter_code
_entity_poly.pdbx_strand_id
1 'polypeptide(L)'
;MIKKIAKIIGLISFILSYGLLIWNMTQNGFPIEFSELLKLAWIFGVISLISNSTYVILTDLNQTLFSIFGFCGLIWFFPFLIDLNSTFGFPSLVGYLIIGIYLHFRKTDRKTVYNNI
;
A
#
# COMPACT_ATOMS: atom_id res chain seq x y z
N MET A 1 20.53 -4.48 -5.77
CA MET A 1 20.15 -3.14 -6.28
C MET A 1 18.64 -3.00 -6.42
N ILE A 2 17.98 -3.89 -7.20
CA ILE A 2 16.53 -3.89 -7.47
C ILE A 2 15.68 -3.85 -6.17
N LYS A 3 16.03 -4.63 -5.14
CA LYS A 3 15.31 -4.63 -3.85
C LYS A 3 15.22 -3.24 -3.18
N LYS A 4 16.31 -2.46 -3.24
CA LYS A 4 16.36 -1.12 -2.65
C LYS A 4 15.51 -0.14 -3.46
N ILE A 5 15.56 -0.24 -4.78
CA ILE A 5 14.77 0.59 -5.70
C ILE A 5 13.28 0.35 -5.47
N ALA A 6 12.85 -0.92 -5.45
CA ALA A 6 11.45 -1.29 -5.18
C ALA A 6 10.97 -0.76 -3.83
N LYS A 7 11.81 -0.85 -2.78
CA LYS A 7 11.48 -0.31 -1.45
C LYS A 7 11.31 1.22 -1.47
N ILE A 8 12.20 1.95 -2.15
CA ILE A 8 12.14 3.42 -2.20
C ILE A 8 10.93 3.88 -3.01
N ILE A 9 10.71 3.32 -4.20
CA ILE A 9 9.54 3.65 -5.04
C ILE A 9 8.26 3.32 -4.29
N GLY A 10 8.18 2.13 -3.67
CA GLY A 10 7.03 1.72 -2.87
C GLY A 10 6.70 2.72 -1.77
N LEU A 11 7.71 3.21 -1.05
CA LEU A 11 7.54 4.17 0.04
C LEU A 11 7.12 5.56 -0.45
N ILE A 12 7.78 6.08 -1.49
CA ILE A 12 7.46 7.43 -2.02
C ILE A 12 6.04 7.43 -2.58
N SER A 13 5.69 6.43 -3.39
CA SER A 13 4.33 6.30 -3.94
C SER A 13 3.29 6.09 -2.85
N PHE A 14 3.63 5.37 -1.78
CA PHE A 14 2.74 5.21 -0.63
C PHE A 14 2.46 6.54 0.09
N ILE A 15 3.51 7.31 0.40
CA ILE A 15 3.39 8.63 1.04
C ILE A 15 2.58 9.58 0.16
N LEU A 16 2.86 9.61 -1.15
CA LEU A 16 2.12 10.44 -2.10
C LEU A 16 0.65 10.04 -2.20
N SER A 17 0.36 8.74 -2.25
CA SER A 17 -1.02 8.21 -2.29
C SER A 17 -1.83 8.68 -1.08
N TYR A 18 -1.34 8.46 0.14
CA TYR A 18 -2.04 8.89 1.36
C TYR A 18 -2.05 10.41 1.53
N GLY A 19 -0.98 11.11 1.16
CA GLY A 19 -0.94 12.57 1.21
C GLY A 19 -2.00 13.21 0.31
N LEU A 20 -2.14 12.70 -0.92
CA LEU A 20 -3.18 13.16 -1.85
C LEU A 20 -4.58 12.74 -1.40
N LEU A 21 -4.74 11.56 -0.79
CA LEU A 21 -6.01 11.14 -0.22
C LEU A 21 -6.47 12.07 0.91
N ILE A 22 -5.56 12.38 1.85
CA ILE A 22 -5.83 13.29 2.96
C ILE A 22 -6.12 14.70 2.43
N TRP A 23 -5.36 15.18 1.45
CA TRP A 23 -5.64 16.45 0.79
C TRP A 23 -7.04 16.42 0.17
N ASN A 24 -7.39 15.39 -0.60
CA ASN A 24 -8.70 15.28 -1.21
C ASN A 24 -9.83 15.34 -0.16
N MET A 25 -9.65 14.69 1.00
CA MET A 25 -10.61 14.75 2.11
C MET A 25 -10.75 16.15 2.72
N THR A 26 -9.67 16.95 2.80
CA THR A 26 -9.75 18.32 3.35
C THR A 26 -10.42 19.31 2.40
N GLN A 27 -10.37 19.07 1.09
CA GLN A 27 -10.96 19.97 0.09
C GLN A 27 -12.41 19.64 -0.23
N ASN A 28 -12.73 18.35 -0.37
CA ASN A 28 -14.03 17.90 -0.90
C ASN A 28 -14.95 17.30 0.17
N GLY A 29 -14.46 17.09 1.41
CA GLY A 29 -15.26 16.49 2.48
C GLY A 29 -15.69 15.05 2.18
N PHE A 30 -16.74 14.59 2.87
CA PHE A 30 -17.40 13.31 2.64
C PHE A 30 -18.83 13.55 2.11
N PRO A 31 -19.33 12.80 1.11
CA PRO A 31 -18.70 11.68 0.41
C PRO A 31 -17.64 12.13 -0.60
N ILE A 32 -16.63 11.30 -0.81
CA ILE A 32 -15.57 11.61 -1.77
C ILE A 32 -16.11 11.40 -3.19
N GLU A 33 -16.34 12.48 -3.93
CA GLU A 33 -16.50 12.40 -5.38
C GLU A 33 -15.18 11.98 -6.04
N PHE A 34 -15.27 11.30 -7.19
CA PHE A 34 -14.13 10.80 -7.94
C PHE A 34 -13.35 11.93 -8.63
N SER A 35 -12.71 12.77 -7.82
CA SER A 35 -11.98 13.96 -8.23
C SER A 35 -10.63 13.59 -8.89
N GLU A 36 -10.03 14.55 -9.59
CA GLU A 36 -8.69 14.38 -10.15
C GLU A 36 -7.62 14.09 -9.09
N LEU A 37 -7.76 14.65 -7.88
CA LEU A 37 -6.85 14.35 -6.76
C LEU A 37 -6.98 12.90 -6.31
N LEU A 38 -8.20 12.36 -6.26
CA LEU A 38 -8.42 10.97 -5.89
C LEU A 38 -7.88 10.01 -6.97
N LYS A 39 -8.03 10.35 -8.25
CA LYS A 39 -7.41 9.59 -9.36
C LYS A 39 -5.90 9.54 -9.21
N LEU A 40 -5.26 10.66 -8.91
CA LEU A 40 -3.82 10.72 -8.68
C LEU A 40 -3.41 9.91 -7.43
N ALA A 41 -4.13 10.07 -6.32
CA ALA A 41 -3.93 9.29 -5.10
C ALA A 41 -4.01 7.78 -5.38
N TRP A 42 -4.98 7.38 -6.20
CA TRP A 42 -5.19 6.00 -6.63
C TRP A 42 -4.02 5.50 -7.48
N ILE A 43 -3.57 6.24 -8.50
CA ILE A 43 -2.41 5.87 -9.34
C ILE A 43 -1.17 5.62 -8.48
N PHE A 44 -0.87 6.52 -7.54
CA PHE A 44 0.25 6.33 -6.62
C PHE A 44 0.04 5.13 -5.68
N GLY A 45 -1.21 4.85 -5.28
CA GLY A 45 -1.57 3.65 -4.52
C GLY A 45 -1.27 2.36 -5.31
N VAL A 46 -1.62 2.33 -6.61
CA VAL A 46 -1.31 1.22 -7.52
C VAL A 46 0.20 0.97 -7.64
N ILE A 47 0.97 2.04 -7.88
CA ILE A 47 2.43 1.96 -7.98
C ILE A 47 3.04 1.44 -6.67
N SER A 48 2.51 1.92 -5.53
CA SER A 48 2.91 1.46 -4.21
C SER A 48 2.63 -0.03 -4.03
N LEU A 49 1.44 -0.52 -4.41
CA LEU A 49 1.08 -1.93 -4.28
C LEU A 49 2.04 -2.81 -5.06
N ILE A 50 2.28 -2.49 -6.34
CA ILE A 50 3.17 -3.27 -7.22
C ILE A 50 4.61 -3.25 -6.67
N SER A 51 5.11 -2.09 -6.26
CA SER A 51 6.49 -1.94 -5.78
C SER A 51 6.71 -2.66 -4.45
N ASN A 52 5.77 -2.55 -3.51
CA ASN A 52 5.83 -3.25 -2.23
C ASN A 52 5.63 -4.76 -2.40
N SER A 53 4.76 -5.17 -3.32
CA SER A 53 4.59 -6.57 -3.71
C SER A 53 5.88 -7.17 -4.24
N THR A 54 6.55 -6.45 -5.15
CA THR A 54 7.85 -6.84 -5.70
C THR A 54 8.91 -6.89 -4.60
N TYR A 55 8.94 -5.92 -3.68
CA TYR A 55 9.86 -5.93 -2.55
C TYR A 55 9.65 -7.16 -1.65
N VAL A 56 8.40 -7.52 -1.36
CA VAL A 56 8.03 -8.69 -0.56
C VAL A 56 8.49 -9.98 -1.21
N ILE A 57 8.21 -10.17 -2.50
CA ILE A 57 8.66 -11.34 -3.28
C ILE A 57 10.19 -11.44 -3.24
N LEU A 58 10.89 -10.32 -3.44
CA LEU A 58 12.35 -10.32 -3.45
C LEU A 58 12.98 -10.51 -2.06
N THR A 59 12.22 -10.44 -0.97
CA THR A 59 12.74 -10.54 0.41
C THR A 59 12.23 -11.75 1.17
N ASP A 60 11.51 -12.67 0.52
CA ASP A 60 10.85 -13.84 1.14
C ASP A 60 10.08 -13.46 2.42
N LEU A 61 9.40 -12.32 2.38
CA LEU A 61 8.54 -11.89 3.48
C LEU A 61 7.32 -12.81 3.58
N ASN A 62 6.81 -12.97 4.79
CA ASN A 62 5.70 -13.87 5.12
C ASN A 62 4.53 -13.70 4.11
N GLN A 63 4.21 -14.78 3.39
CA GLN A 63 3.15 -14.82 2.37
C GLN A 63 1.80 -14.34 2.92
N THR A 64 1.51 -14.56 4.22
CA THR A 64 0.29 -14.06 4.84
C THR A 64 0.22 -12.53 4.82
N LEU A 65 1.32 -11.83 5.10
CA LEU A 65 1.36 -10.37 5.06
C LEU A 65 1.22 -9.85 3.63
N PHE A 66 1.80 -10.56 2.66
CA PHE A 66 1.61 -10.26 1.24
C PHE A 66 0.15 -10.40 0.83
N SER A 67 -0.51 -11.50 1.22
CA SER A 67 -1.92 -11.75 0.89
C SER A 67 -2.85 -10.71 1.51
N ILE A 68 -2.63 -10.31 2.76
CA ILE A 68 -3.45 -9.28 3.40
C ILE A 68 -3.19 -7.91 2.77
N PHE A 69 -1.93 -7.55 2.51
CA PHE A 69 -1.57 -6.31 1.82
C PHE A 69 -2.19 -6.24 0.42
N GLY A 70 -2.10 -7.34 -0.34
CA GLY A 70 -2.69 -7.50 -1.65
C GLY A 70 -4.21 -7.40 -1.61
N PHE A 71 -4.87 -8.05 -0.65
CA PHE A 71 -6.32 -7.98 -0.48
C PHE A 71 -6.80 -6.56 -0.16
N CYS A 72 -6.18 -5.89 0.82
CA CYS A 72 -6.49 -4.50 1.15
C CYS A 72 -6.20 -3.56 -0.02
N GLY A 73 -5.10 -3.78 -0.74
CA GLY A 73 -4.76 -3.06 -1.97
C GLY A 73 -5.78 -3.31 -3.08
N LEU A 74 -6.24 -4.53 -3.30
CA LEU A 74 -7.22 -4.82 -4.35
C LEU A 74 -8.58 -4.18 -4.08
N ILE A 75 -9.01 -4.14 -2.81
CA ILE A 75 -10.23 -3.40 -2.43
C ILE A 75 -10.07 -1.90 -2.73
N TRP A 76 -8.85 -1.35 -2.55
CA TRP A 76 -8.49 0.01 -2.97
C TRP A 76 -8.46 0.18 -4.50
N PHE A 77 -8.22 -0.87 -5.28
CA PHE A 77 -8.12 -0.79 -6.74
C PHE A 77 -9.46 -0.62 -7.44
N PHE A 78 -10.56 -1.01 -6.81
CA PHE A 78 -11.88 -0.82 -7.38
C PHE A 78 -12.48 0.47 -6.82
N PRO A 79 -12.35 1.60 -7.52
CA PRO A 79 -12.97 2.86 -7.10
C PRO A 79 -14.49 2.77 -6.93
N PHE A 80 -15.14 1.80 -7.61
CA PHE A 80 -16.55 1.46 -7.41
C PHE A 80 -16.85 0.71 -6.10
N LEU A 81 -15.83 0.07 -5.49
CA LEU A 81 -15.93 -0.58 -4.17
C LEU A 81 -15.45 0.36 -3.04
N ILE A 82 -14.77 1.47 -3.37
CA ILE A 82 -14.47 2.56 -2.44
C ILE A 82 -15.73 3.41 -2.27
N ASP A 83 -16.80 2.80 -1.78
CA ASP A 83 -17.64 3.55 -0.87
C ASP A 83 -16.89 3.52 0.47
N LEU A 84 -16.26 4.63 0.87
CA LEU A 84 -15.55 4.69 2.15
C LEU A 84 -16.48 4.43 3.33
N ASN A 85 -17.79 4.62 3.17
CA ASN A 85 -18.78 4.28 4.18
C ASN A 85 -19.17 2.80 4.16
N SER A 86 -18.74 2.04 3.14
CA SER A 86 -18.93 0.60 3.13
C SER A 86 -18.10 -0.06 4.23
N THR A 87 -18.62 -1.17 4.74
CA THR A 87 -17.99 -1.99 5.77
C THR A 87 -16.58 -2.47 5.38
N PHE A 88 -16.23 -2.43 4.09
CA PHE A 88 -14.95 -2.92 3.57
C PHE A 88 -14.00 -1.82 3.08
N GLY A 89 -14.50 -0.64 2.68
CA GLY A 89 -13.69 0.43 2.08
C GLY A 89 -12.68 1.05 3.06
N PHE A 90 -13.17 1.73 4.10
CA PHE A 90 -12.30 2.39 5.09
C PHE A 90 -11.39 1.41 5.86
N PRO A 91 -11.87 0.23 6.33
CA PRO A 91 -10.99 -0.73 6.99
C PRO A 91 -9.87 -1.25 6.10
N SER A 92 -10.12 -1.44 4.79
CA SER A 92 -9.08 -1.86 3.85
C SER A 92 -8.03 -0.77 3.61
N LEU A 93 -8.46 0.49 3.57
CA LEU A 93 -7.57 1.66 3.55
C LEU A 93 -6.66 1.70 4.78
N VAL A 94 -7.22 1.47 5.98
CA VAL A 94 -6.43 1.46 7.21
C VAL A 94 -5.50 0.25 7.26
N GLY A 95 -5.97 -0.93 6.83
CA GLY A 95 -5.15 -2.14 6.74
C GLY A 95 -3.97 -1.98 5.78
N TYR A 96 -4.21 -1.41 4.60
CA TYR A 96 -3.17 -1.08 3.63
C TYR A 96 -2.13 -0.11 4.21
N LEU A 97 -2.59 0.89 5.00
CA LEU A 97 -1.71 1.85 5.67
C LEU A 97 -0.78 1.16 6.67
N ILE A 98 -1.37 0.38 7.59
CA ILE A 98 -0.65 -0.28 8.68
C ILE A 98 0.38 -1.26 8.12
N ILE A 99 -0.02 -2.08 7.15
CA ILE A 99 0.86 -3.09 6.58
C ILE A 99 1.94 -2.44 5.71
N GLY A 100 1.61 -1.40 4.93
CA GLY A 100 2.59 -0.64 4.16
C GLY A 100 3.68 -0.03 5.05
N ILE A 101 3.29 0.63 6.14
CA ILE A 101 4.22 1.15 7.16
C ILE A 101 5.08 0.01 7.70
N TYR A 102 4.46 -1.09 8.14
CA TYR A 102 5.18 -2.24 8.68
C TYR A 102 6.25 -2.77 7.71
N LEU A 103 5.94 -2.92 6.42
CA LEU A 103 6.89 -3.40 5.40
C LEU A 103 8.12 -2.49 5.28
N HIS A 104 7.95 -1.18 5.44
CA HIS A 104 9.06 -0.22 5.31
C HIS A 104 9.92 -0.12 6.58
N PHE A 105 9.30 -0.17 7.76
CA PHE A 105 9.98 -0.08 9.06
C PHE A 105 10.57 -1.39 9.55
N ARG A 106 10.09 -2.53 9.04
CA ARG A 106 10.69 -3.82 9.37
C ARG A 106 12.17 -3.80 8.97
N LYS A 107 13.04 -3.91 9.98
CA LYS A 107 14.44 -4.25 9.74
C LYS A 107 14.42 -5.61 9.04
N THR A 108 14.97 -5.66 7.84
CA THR A 108 15.24 -6.94 7.18
C THR A 108 16.33 -7.60 8.01
N ASP A 109 15.95 -8.31 9.07
CA ASP A 109 16.88 -9.11 9.86
C ASP A 109 17.46 -10.12 8.88
N ARG A 110 18.71 -9.88 8.49
CA ARG A 110 19.54 -10.93 7.90
C ARG A 110 19.76 -11.97 8.99
N LYS A 111 18.82 -12.90 9.16
CA LYS A 111 19.13 -14.21 9.71
C LYS A 111 19.30 -15.17 8.54
N THR A 112 20.54 -15.21 8.06
CA THR A 112 21.28 -16.47 7.86
C THR A 112 20.43 -17.70 7.54
N VAL A 113 19.95 -17.79 6.30
CA VAL A 113 19.67 -19.10 5.68
C VAL A 113 20.90 -19.46 4.85
N TYR A 114 22.01 -19.69 5.54
CA TYR A 114 23.21 -20.36 5.02
C TYR A 114 23.89 -21.23 6.10
N ASN A 115 23.22 -21.47 7.23
CA ASN A 115 23.73 -22.34 8.30
C ASN A 115 22.63 -23.26 8.83
N ASN A 116 21.91 -23.97 7.94
CA ASN A 116 21.34 -25.26 8.28
C ASN A 116 20.92 -25.98 6.99
N ILE A 117 21.63 -27.09 6.75
CA ILE A 117 21.46 -28.15 5.75
C ILE A 117 22.19 -27.89 4.42
#